data_AF-I3SF76-F1
#
_entry.id   AF-I3SF76-F1
#
_cell.length_a   1.000
_cell.length_b   1.000
_cell.length_c   1.000
_cell.angle_alpha   90.00
_cell.angle_beta   90.00
_cell.angle_gamma   90.00
#
_symmetry.space_group_name_H-M   'P 1'
#
loop_
_entity.id
_entity.type
_entity.pdbx_description
1 polymer ?
#
loop_
_entity_poly.entity_id
_entity_poly.type
_entity_poly.pdbx_seq_one_letter_code
_entity_poly.pdbx_strand_id
1 'polypeptide(L)'
;MELAELQRNDDWEAAVQLVVKAGDPKVQHIAVNDWYRLRRSLEIIKSSGSPPSAFRVPYDSFREQGDYRVADGSDSSDMNTNYDAMKETNSAKLDYDFMCFFLSSDRLDLYKSIDYRCEDMILGGDGLLSEAQWLIDIGLHPNSNSPTKAIGYRQAMDYLIGCREQGGQSSAGEFYRFLSEFQKASRNFAKRQLTRFRNERIYHWLDASKPLETVLNFIHDAYHNQNGNLFVPEHLRMSRDITNPRIAAKLKAYRTRNRHFVNGEDCYPILEWIQKTQK
;
A
#
# COMPACT_ATOMS: atom_id res chain seq x y z
N MET A 1 -5.10 5.26 -29.89
CA MET A 1 -4.32 6.38 -30.46
C MET A 1 -4.69 7.68 -29.76
N GLU A 2 -5.97 8.03 -29.72
CA GLU A 2 -6.52 9.28 -29.17
C GLU A 2 -6.14 9.59 -27.69
N LEU A 3 -6.37 8.68 -26.74
CA LEU A 3 -6.08 8.96 -25.32
C LEU A 3 -4.59 9.17 -25.00
N ALA A 4 -3.69 8.49 -25.72
CA ALA A 4 -2.26 8.63 -25.50
C ALA A 4 -1.74 9.98 -26.02
N GLU A 5 -2.40 10.55 -27.03
CA GLU A 5 -2.09 11.89 -27.54
C GLU A 5 -2.60 12.97 -26.60
N LEU A 6 -3.83 12.84 -26.09
CA LEU A 6 -4.38 13.74 -25.08
C LEU A 6 -3.50 13.75 -23.81
N GLN A 7 -3.00 12.59 -23.39
CA GLN A 7 -2.06 12.51 -22.27
C GLN A 7 -0.72 13.19 -22.56
N ARG A 8 -0.19 13.13 -23.79
CA ARG A 8 1.04 13.86 -24.15
C ARG A 8 0.84 15.37 -24.18
N ASN A 9 -0.38 15.82 -24.48
CA ASN A 9 -0.75 17.22 -24.53
C ASN A 9 -1.29 17.74 -23.18
N ASP A 10 -1.27 16.91 -22.13
CA ASP A 10 -1.84 17.19 -20.80
C ASP A 10 -3.31 17.66 -20.84
N ASP A 11 -4.07 17.23 -21.84
CA ASP A 11 -5.48 17.60 -22.03
C ASP A 11 -6.40 16.64 -21.27
N TRP A 12 -6.43 16.79 -19.95
CA TRP A 12 -7.23 15.95 -19.04
C TRP A 12 -8.72 16.05 -19.33
N GLU A 13 -9.25 17.24 -19.58
CA GLU A 13 -10.69 17.44 -19.75
C GLU A 13 -11.18 16.76 -21.03
N ALA A 14 -10.48 16.93 -22.16
CA ALA A 14 -10.82 16.23 -23.39
C ALA A 14 -10.73 14.71 -23.23
N ALA A 15 -9.75 14.24 -22.46
CA ALA A 15 -9.60 12.81 -22.17
C ALA A 15 -10.77 12.26 -21.33
N VAL A 16 -11.25 13.01 -20.33
CA VAL A 16 -12.45 12.66 -19.56
C VAL A 16 -13.67 12.60 -20.48
N GLN A 17 -13.90 13.62 -21.31
CA GLN A 17 -15.05 13.66 -22.23
C GLN A 17 -15.02 12.50 -23.24
N LEU A 18 -13.83 12.10 -23.72
CA LEU A 18 -13.67 10.94 -24.58
C LEU A 18 -14.19 9.66 -23.91
N VAL A 19 -13.83 9.42 -22.65
CA VAL A 19 -14.25 8.21 -21.93
C VAL A 19 -15.72 8.26 -21.51
N VAL A 20 -16.24 9.45 -21.18
CA VAL A 20 -17.69 9.66 -20.96
C VAL A 20 -18.47 9.28 -22.22
N LYS A 21 -18.05 9.78 -23.39
CA LYS A 21 -18.66 9.47 -24.69
C LYS A 21 -18.54 7.99 -25.05
N ALA A 22 -17.47 7.33 -24.58
CA ALA A 22 -17.29 5.88 -24.76
C ALA A 22 -18.24 5.04 -23.89
N GLY A 23 -18.90 5.62 -22.88
CA GLY A 23 -19.96 4.95 -22.11
C GLY A 23 -19.69 4.82 -20.61
N ASP A 24 -18.70 5.51 -20.04
CA ASP A 24 -18.49 5.58 -18.58
C ASP A 24 -18.58 7.02 -18.06
N PRO A 25 -19.77 7.49 -17.64
CA PRO A 25 -19.93 8.84 -17.09
C PRO A 25 -19.25 9.01 -15.71
N LYS A 26 -18.97 7.91 -14.99
CA LYS A 26 -18.41 7.98 -13.63
C LYS A 26 -16.96 8.49 -13.60
N VAL A 27 -16.28 8.49 -14.75
CA VAL A 27 -14.92 9.03 -14.86
C VAL A 27 -14.83 10.53 -14.56
N GLN A 28 -15.94 11.26 -14.60
CA GLN A 28 -16.02 12.66 -14.16
C GLN A 28 -15.69 12.86 -12.67
N HIS A 29 -15.84 11.81 -11.86
CA HIS A 29 -15.53 11.84 -10.43
C HIS A 29 -14.11 11.33 -10.10
N ILE A 30 -13.35 10.91 -11.10
CA ILE A 30 -11.96 10.51 -10.92
C ILE A 30 -11.12 11.76 -10.64
N ALA A 31 -10.15 11.64 -9.73
CA ALA A 31 -9.24 12.72 -9.41
C ALA A 31 -8.48 13.17 -10.67
N VAL A 32 -8.32 14.48 -10.82
CA VAL A 32 -7.59 15.10 -11.95
C VAL A 32 -6.21 14.46 -12.09
N ASN A 33 -5.81 14.16 -13.33
CA ASN A 33 -4.55 13.51 -13.71
C ASN A 33 -4.39 12.04 -13.30
N ASP A 34 -5.44 11.34 -12.85
CA ASP A 34 -5.41 9.88 -12.72
C ASP A 34 -5.60 9.19 -14.10
N TRP A 35 -4.61 9.41 -14.96
CA TRP A 35 -4.55 8.86 -16.32
C TRP A 35 -4.61 7.34 -16.33
N TYR A 36 -4.17 6.68 -15.26
CA TYR A 36 -4.24 5.24 -15.12
C TYR A 36 -5.68 4.76 -15.04
N ARG A 37 -6.50 5.32 -14.13
CA ARG A 37 -7.92 4.91 -14.01
C ARG A 37 -8.72 5.25 -15.26
N LEU A 38 -8.47 6.41 -15.86
CA LEU A 38 -9.14 6.83 -17.09
C LEU A 38 -8.84 5.87 -18.24
N ARG A 39 -7.56 5.55 -18.45
CA ARG A 39 -7.13 4.57 -19.45
C ARG A 39 -7.72 3.20 -19.19
N ARG A 40 -7.74 2.75 -17.94
CA ARG A 40 -8.29 1.44 -17.57
C ARG A 40 -9.78 1.35 -17.84
N SER A 41 -10.53 2.42 -17.58
CA SER A 41 -11.97 2.46 -17.92
C SER A 41 -12.19 2.32 -19.42
N LEU A 42 -11.48 3.10 -20.24
CA LEU A 42 -11.58 3.02 -21.70
C LEU A 42 -11.17 1.64 -22.24
N GLU A 43 -10.13 1.02 -21.69
CA GLU A 43 -9.68 -0.32 -22.06
C GLU A 43 -10.75 -1.38 -21.80
N ILE A 44 -11.43 -1.31 -20.65
CA ILE A 44 -12.52 -2.22 -20.29
C ILE A 44 -13.70 -2.05 -21.26
N ILE A 45 -14.09 -0.81 -21.54
CA ILE A 45 -15.15 -0.51 -22.52
C ILE A 45 -14.80 -1.09 -23.89
N LYS A 46 -13.59 -0.85 -24.38
CA LYS A 46 -13.17 -1.33 -25.70
C LYS A 46 -13.12 -2.85 -25.79
N SER A 47 -12.73 -3.51 -24.71
CA SER A 47 -12.60 -4.97 -24.67
C SER A 47 -13.93 -5.69 -24.46
N SER A 48 -14.88 -5.09 -23.75
CA SER A 48 -16.10 -5.75 -23.29
C SER A 48 -17.41 -5.14 -23.80
N GLY A 49 -17.36 -3.93 -24.36
CA GLY A 49 -18.54 -3.13 -24.71
C GLY A 49 -19.26 -2.50 -23.52
N SER A 50 -18.79 -2.70 -22.28
CA SER A 50 -19.44 -2.23 -21.05
C SER A 50 -18.45 -1.47 -20.16
N PRO A 51 -18.93 -0.47 -19.38
CA PRO A 51 -18.07 0.25 -18.44
C PRO A 51 -17.65 -0.62 -17.24
N PRO A 52 -16.58 -0.27 -16.51
CA PRO A 52 -16.12 -1.04 -15.35
C PRO A 52 -17.21 -1.32 -14.30
N SER A 53 -18.14 -0.37 -14.10
CA SER A 53 -19.21 -0.54 -13.12
C SER A 53 -20.31 -1.53 -13.54
N ALA A 54 -20.31 -2.03 -14.78
CA ALA A 54 -21.21 -3.08 -15.21
C ALA A 54 -20.83 -4.44 -14.61
N PHE A 55 -19.58 -4.61 -14.18
CA PHE A 55 -19.05 -5.84 -13.60
C PHE A 55 -19.16 -5.78 -12.08
N ARG A 56 -19.91 -6.71 -11.49
CA ARG A 56 -20.00 -6.84 -10.03
C ARG A 56 -18.73 -7.48 -9.46
N VAL A 57 -18.26 -6.95 -8.34
CA VAL A 57 -17.17 -7.57 -7.57
C VAL A 57 -17.79 -8.29 -6.38
N PRO A 58 -17.55 -9.60 -6.16
CA PRO A 58 -18.12 -10.35 -5.04
C PRO A 58 -17.85 -9.70 -3.66
N TYR A 59 -16.75 -8.95 -3.57
CA TYR A 59 -16.36 -8.18 -2.38
C TYR A 59 -17.38 -7.11 -1.96
N ASP A 60 -18.15 -6.55 -2.91
CA ASP A 60 -19.08 -5.45 -2.61
C ASP A 60 -20.18 -5.91 -1.63
N SER A 61 -20.61 -7.18 -1.73
CA SER A 61 -21.58 -7.78 -0.80
C SER A 61 -21.04 -7.89 0.64
N PHE A 62 -19.72 -8.03 0.83
CA PHE A 62 -19.12 -8.08 2.16
C PHE A 62 -19.08 -6.70 2.82
N ARG A 63 -18.89 -5.64 2.03
CA ARG A 63 -18.94 -4.26 2.53
C ARG A 63 -20.32 -3.92 3.06
N GLU A 64 -21.37 -4.32 2.34
CA GLU A 64 -22.76 -4.10 2.72
C GLU A 64 -23.16 -4.92 3.97
N GLN A 65 -22.69 -6.17 4.10
CA GLN A 65 -22.96 -7.00 5.29
C GLN A 65 -22.24 -6.50 6.57
N GLY A 66 -21.05 -5.93 6.42
CA GLY A 66 -20.28 -5.34 7.53
C GLY A 66 -20.97 -4.15 8.20
N ASP A 67 -21.94 -3.52 7.54
CA ASP A 67 -22.74 -2.43 8.12
C ASP A 67 -23.79 -2.94 9.13
N TYR A 68 -24.22 -4.20 9.04
CA TYR A 68 -25.22 -4.78 9.95
C TYR A 68 -24.65 -5.43 11.21
N ARG A 69 -23.37 -5.86 11.19
CA ARG A 69 -22.76 -6.62 12.30
C ARG A 69 -21.99 -5.78 13.31
N VAL A 70 -21.67 -4.53 12.97
CA VAL A 70 -20.90 -3.61 13.84
C VAL A 70 -21.82 -2.52 14.39
N ALA A 71 -22.89 -2.93 15.08
CA ALA A 71 -23.58 -2.06 16.03
C ALA A 71 -22.85 -2.19 17.38
N ASP A 72 -21.62 -1.66 17.45
CA ASP A 72 -20.93 -1.47 18.73
C ASP A 72 -21.23 -0.05 19.19
N GLY A 73 -21.73 0.08 20.42
CA GLY A 73 -22.39 1.28 20.92
C GLY A 73 -21.44 2.47 21.10
N SER A 74 -21.56 3.48 20.24
CA SER A 74 -21.47 4.91 20.61
C SER A 74 -21.96 5.80 19.46
N ASP A 75 -22.63 6.89 19.83
CA ASP A 75 -23.45 7.81 19.05
C ASP A 75 -22.83 8.43 17.77
N SER A 76 -23.64 8.55 16.71
CA SER A 76 -24.20 9.86 16.32
C SER A 76 -25.28 9.69 15.25
N SER A 77 -26.48 10.18 15.57
CA SER A 77 -27.64 10.29 14.68
C SER A 77 -27.40 11.31 13.57
N ASP A 78 -27.30 10.84 12.32
CA ASP A 78 -27.67 11.61 11.13
C ASP A 78 -28.33 10.66 10.14
N MET A 79 -29.62 10.39 10.41
CA MET A 79 -30.49 9.63 9.53
C MET A 79 -30.98 10.53 8.40
N ASN A 80 -30.39 10.39 7.22
CA ASN A 80 -31.11 10.65 5.98
C ASN A 80 -30.61 9.71 4.89
N THR A 81 -31.12 8.48 4.89
CA THR A 81 -30.97 7.55 3.76
C THR A 81 -32.36 7.20 3.26
N ASN A 82 -32.64 7.67 2.05
CA ASN A 82 -33.84 7.43 1.28
C ASN A 82 -34.13 5.92 1.22
N TYR A 83 -35.27 5.52 1.78
CA TYR A 83 -35.84 4.20 1.59
C TYR A 83 -36.38 4.11 0.16
N ASP A 84 -35.59 3.61 -0.79
CA ASP A 84 -36.18 2.99 -1.96
C ASP A 84 -35.25 1.94 -2.61
N ALA A 85 -35.88 0.84 -3.02
CA ALA A 85 -35.33 -0.36 -3.67
C ALA A 85 -34.50 -1.34 -2.80
N MET A 86 -35.20 -2.13 -1.97
CA MET A 86 -34.82 -3.53 -1.74
C MET A 86 -34.88 -4.28 -3.08
N LYS A 87 -33.82 -4.18 -3.89
CA LYS A 87 -33.53 -5.22 -4.88
C LYS A 87 -32.87 -6.35 -4.11
N GLU A 88 -33.51 -7.52 -4.10
CA GLU A 88 -32.88 -8.78 -3.72
C GLU A 88 -31.61 -8.97 -4.57
N THR A 89 -30.49 -8.57 -4.00
CA THR A 89 -29.19 -8.75 -4.62
C THR A 89 -28.88 -10.23 -4.46
N ASN A 90 -29.07 -11.02 -5.53
CA ASN A 90 -28.40 -12.31 -5.71
C ASN A 90 -26.89 -12.05 -5.56
N SER A 91 -26.41 -12.12 -4.32
CA SER A 91 -25.00 -12.00 -3.98
C SER A 91 -24.35 -13.28 -4.50
N ALA A 92 -23.29 -13.14 -5.29
CA ALA A 92 -22.47 -14.28 -5.64
C ALA A 92 -21.83 -14.76 -4.34
N LYS A 93 -22.47 -15.76 -3.69
CA LYS A 93 -21.96 -16.40 -2.50
C LYS A 93 -20.59 -16.98 -2.85
N LEU A 94 -19.54 -16.54 -2.18
CA LEU A 94 -18.21 -17.12 -2.36
C LEU A 94 -18.23 -18.57 -1.88
N ASP A 95 -17.40 -19.42 -2.50
CA ASP A 95 -17.26 -20.84 -2.12
C ASP A 95 -16.53 -21.04 -0.78
N TYR A 96 -16.10 -19.94 -0.14
CA TYR A 96 -15.31 -19.94 1.09
C TYR A 96 -15.83 -18.90 2.08
N ASP A 97 -15.79 -19.27 3.36
CA ASP A 97 -15.95 -18.34 4.47
C ASP A 97 -14.59 -17.73 4.84
N PHE A 98 -14.57 -16.40 5.02
CA PHE A 98 -13.36 -15.66 5.35
C PHE A 98 -13.43 -15.12 6.77
N MET A 99 -12.34 -15.31 7.52
CA MET A 99 -12.09 -14.64 8.79
C MET A 99 -10.86 -13.74 8.62
N CYS A 100 -11.09 -12.43 8.62
CA CYS A 100 -10.07 -11.45 8.26
C CYS A 100 -9.45 -10.84 9.52
N PHE A 101 -8.13 -10.98 9.68
CA PHE A 101 -7.37 -10.30 10.73
C PHE A 101 -6.43 -9.26 10.13
N PHE A 102 -6.27 -8.15 10.85
CA PHE A 102 -5.29 -7.12 10.51
C PHE A 102 -4.32 -6.95 11.68
N LEU A 103 -3.08 -7.41 11.50
CA LEU A 103 -2.00 -7.31 12.48
C LEU A 103 -1.30 -5.95 12.35
N SER A 104 -1.29 -5.15 13.41
CA SER A 104 -0.60 -3.86 13.44
C SER A 104 -0.05 -3.55 14.82
N SER A 105 0.81 -2.55 14.93
CA SER A 105 1.32 -2.03 16.20
C SER A 105 1.12 -0.52 16.28
N ASP A 106 1.56 0.12 17.37
CA ASP A 106 1.62 1.59 17.42
C ASP A 106 2.39 2.13 16.22
N ARG A 107 1.88 3.21 15.64
CA ARG A 107 2.35 3.71 14.36
C ARG A 107 3.79 4.23 14.42
N LEU A 108 4.24 4.76 15.55
CA LEU A 108 5.63 5.20 15.70
C LEU A 108 6.57 4.00 15.75
N ASP A 109 6.19 2.94 16.46
CA ASP A 109 7.00 1.74 16.55
C ASP A 109 7.03 0.97 15.23
N LEU A 110 5.91 0.94 14.49
CA LEU A 110 5.86 0.44 13.12
C LEU A 110 6.82 1.23 12.21
N TYR A 111 6.86 2.56 12.30
CA TYR A 111 7.79 3.36 11.49
C TYR A 111 9.26 3.09 11.86
N LYS A 112 9.58 2.97 13.15
CA LYS A 112 10.95 2.59 13.57
C LYS A 112 11.34 1.20 13.04
N SER A 113 10.42 0.23 13.10
CA SER A 113 10.65 -1.12 12.58
C SER A 113 10.83 -1.12 11.05
N ILE A 114 10.01 -0.36 10.32
CA ILE A 114 10.15 -0.18 8.87
C ILE A 114 11.52 0.42 8.54
N ASP A 115 11.91 1.48 9.23
CA ASP A 115 13.16 2.18 8.96
C ASP A 115 14.36 1.26 9.20
N TYR A 116 14.35 0.54 10.32
CA TYR A 116 15.35 -0.47 10.66
C TYR A 116 15.42 -1.60 9.62
N ARG A 117 14.26 -2.15 9.21
CA ARG A 117 14.20 -3.20 8.18
C ARG A 117 14.75 -2.73 6.84
N CYS A 118 14.57 -1.45 6.48
CA CYS A 118 15.16 -0.90 5.25
C CYS A 118 16.68 -0.88 5.33
N GLU A 119 17.26 -0.57 6.49
CA GLU A 119 18.70 -0.65 6.72
C GLU A 119 19.18 -2.11 6.63
N ASP A 120 18.49 -3.02 7.32
CA ASP A 120 18.81 -4.45 7.36
C ASP A 120 18.80 -5.09 5.97
N MET A 121 17.84 -4.72 5.12
CA MET A 121 17.78 -5.17 3.72
C MET A 121 18.98 -4.74 2.87
N ILE A 122 19.70 -3.68 3.25
CA ILE A 122 20.88 -3.20 2.53
C ILE A 122 22.14 -3.87 3.07
N LEU A 123 22.14 -4.31 4.33
CA LEU A 123 23.27 -4.98 4.93
C LEU A 123 23.44 -6.40 4.37
N GLY A 124 24.69 -6.82 4.20
CA GLY A 124 25.07 -8.14 3.70
C GLY A 124 25.49 -8.16 2.23
N GLY A 125 26.20 -9.22 1.83
CA GLY A 125 26.71 -9.39 0.46
C GLY A 125 25.62 -9.67 -0.58
N ASP A 126 24.51 -10.28 -0.15
CA ASP A 126 23.37 -10.68 -1.01
C ASP A 126 22.09 -9.87 -0.65
N GLY A 127 22.25 -8.60 -0.28
CA GLY A 127 21.14 -7.72 0.08
C GLY A 127 20.39 -7.13 -1.12
N LEU A 128 19.48 -6.20 -0.84
CA LEU A 128 18.63 -5.52 -1.82
C LEU A 128 19.41 -4.91 -2.99
N LEU A 129 20.61 -4.36 -2.75
CA LEU A 129 21.43 -3.77 -3.81
C LEU A 129 21.99 -4.84 -4.76
N SER A 130 22.39 -5.99 -4.26
CA SER A 130 22.88 -7.12 -5.08
C SER A 130 21.74 -7.74 -5.90
N GLU A 131 20.55 -7.92 -5.30
CA GLU A 131 19.37 -8.36 -6.05
C GLU A 131 18.95 -7.34 -7.13
N ALA A 132 18.96 -6.04 -6.80
CA ALA A 132 18.62 -4.99 -7.76
C ALA A 132 19.65 -4.89 -8.91
N GLN A 133 20.96 -5.05 -8.60
CA GLN A 133 22.01 -5.16 -9.60
C GLN A 133 21.71 -6.29 -10.58
N TRP A 134 21.46 -7.50 -10.05
CA TRP A 134 21.19 -8.66 -10.89
C TRP A 134 20.00 -8.43 -11.82
N LEU A 135 18.92 -7.83 -11.32
CA LEU A 135 17.76 -7.48 -12.14
C LEU A 135 18.09 -6.49 -13.26
N ILE A 136 18.96 -5.50 -13.00
CA ILE A 136 19.43 -4.58 -14.05
C ILE A 136 20.28 -5.33 -15.09
N ASP A 137 21.16 -6.22 -14.64
CA ASP A 137 22.09 -6.94 -15.52
C ASP A 137 21.37 -7.90 -16.48
N ILE A 138 20.20 -8.43 -16.09
CA ILE A 138 19.33 -9.21 -16.99
C ILE A 138 18.43 -8.34 -17.89
N GLY A 139 18.61 -7.02 -17.87
CA GLY A 139 17.94 -6.07 -18.76
C GLY A 139 16.64 -5.46 -18.23
N LEU A 140 16.37 -5.55 -16.93
CA LEU A 140 15.21 -4.85 -16.34
C LEU A 140 15.55 -3.41 -15.98
N HIS A 141 14.65 -2.50 -16.34
CA HIS A 141 14.75 -1.09 -15.99
C HIS A 141 13.77 -0.71 -14.86
N PRO A 142 14.11 0.28 -14.02
CA PRO A 142 13.17 0.80 -13.03
C PRO A 142 11.89 1.28 -13.71
N ASN A 143 10.75 1.05 -13.07
CA ASN A 143 9.42 1.41 -13.58
C ASN A 143 8.97 0.75 -14.91
N SER A 144 9.73 -0.18 -15.47
CA SER A 144 9.37 -0.89 -16.72
C SER A 144 8.17 -1.83 -16.57
N ASN A 145 7.99 -2.46 -15.41
CA ASN A 145 6.94 -3.43 -15.14
C ASN A 145 6.49 -3.36 -13.67
N SER A 146 5.51 -4.17 -13.28
CA SER A 146 4.99 -4.14 -11.90
C SER A 146 6.05 -4.51 -10.85
N PRO A 147 6.85 -5.58 -11.03
CA PRO A 147 7.94 -5.90 -10.10
C PRO A 147 8.96 -4.77 -9.92
N THR A 148 9.41 -4.13 -11.01
CA THR A 148 10.43 -3.05 -10.94
C THR A 148 9.89 -1.73 -10.38
N LYS A 149 8.57 -1.63 -10.13
CA LYS A 149 7.91 -0.53 -9.42
C LYS A 149 7.79 -0.79 -7.91
N ALA A 150 8.14 -1.99 -7.45
CA ALA A 150 8.08 -2.34 -6.05
C ALA A 150 8.98 -1.42 -5.20
N ILE A 151 8.53 -1.12 -3.98
CA ILE A 151 9.25 -0.28 -3.03
C ILE A 151 10.51 -1.02 -2.58
N GLY A 152 11.64 -0.32 -2.53
CA GLY A 152 12.97 -0.92 -2.36
C GLY A 152 13.62 -1.09 -3.72
N TYR A 153 13.08 -1.97 -4.56
CA TYR A 153 13.61 -2.25 -5.89
C TYR A 153 13.72 -1.01 -6.76
N ARG A 154 12.65 -0.21 -6.89
CA ARG A 154 12.69 1.00 -7.71
C ARG A 154 13.79 1.97 -7.24
N GLN A 155 13.84 2.24 -5.93
CA GLN A 155 14.85 3.14 -5.36
C GLN A 155 16.27 2.62 -5.53
N ALA A 156 16.47 1.32 -5.31
CA ALA A 156 17.77 0.67 -5.46
C ALA A 156 18.23 0.70 -6.93
N MET A 157 17.33 0.38 -7.86
CA MET A 157 17.63 0.41 -9.30
C MET A 157 17.96 1.82 -9.78
N ASP A 158 17.14 2.82 -9.41
CA ASP A 158 17.39 4.23 -9.76
C ASP A 158 18.76 4.70 -9.21
N TYR A 159 19.11 4.28 -7.99
CA TYR A 159 20.40 4.59 -7.37
C TYR A 159 21.58 3.92 -8.09
N LEU A 160 21.50 2.61 -8.36
CA LEU A 160 22.57 1.86 -9.01
C LEU A 160 22.80 2.31 -10.46
N ILE A 161 21.74 2.61 -11.22
CA ILE A 161 21.87 3.17 -12.57
C ILE A 161 22.60 4.51 -12.51
N GLY A 162 22.23 5.40 -11.59
CA GLY A 162 22.96 6.65 -11.38
C GLY A 162 24.44 6.43 -11.03
N CYS A 163 24.76 5.41 -10.23
CA CYS A 163 26.15 5.05 -9.94
C CYS A 163 26.91 4.58 -11.19
N ARG A 164 26.26 3.77 -12.05
CA ARG A 164 26.85 3.30 -13.33
C ARG A 164 27.12 4.44 -14.29
N GLU A 165 26.19 5.38 -14.41
CA GLU A 165 26.36 6.60 -15.21
C GLU A 165 27.56 7.44 -14.74
N GLN A 166 27.91 7.35 -13.46
CA GLN A 166 29.08 8.00 -12.85
C GLN A 166 30.34 7.11 -12.85
N GLY A 167 30.37 6.00 -13.59
CA GLY A 167 31.53 5.10 -13.66
C GLY A 167 31.77 4.32 -12.36
N GLY A 168 30.70 3.91 -11.69
CA GLY A 168 30.73 3.20 -10.41
C GLY A 168 31.09 4.10 -9.23
N GLN A 169 30.86 5.40 -9.31
CA GLN A 169 31.08 6.33 -8.20
C GLN A 169 29.77 6.67 -7.50
N SER A 170 29.84 6.85 -6.18
CA SER A 170 28.75 7.41 -5.38
C SER A 170 29.32 8.04 -4.11
N SER A 171 28.71 9.13 -3.68
CA SER A 171 28.99 9.77 -2.40
C SER A 171 28.15 9.20 -1.26
N ALA A 172 28.59 9.43 -0.01
CA ALA A 172 27.76 9.15 1.17
C ALA A 172 26.41 9.88 1.09
N GLY A 173 26.41 11.13 0.64
CA GLY A 173 25.18 11.92 0.49
C GLY A 173 24.15 11.29 -0.45
N GLU A 174 24.60 10.73 -1.58
CA GLU A 174 23.74 10.02 -2.53
C GLU A 174 23.18 8.72 -1.95
N PHE A 175 24.02 7.96 -1.24
CA PHE A 175 23.59 6.76 -0.52
C PHE A 175 22.50 7.08 0.52
N TYR A 176 22.73 8.08 1.38
CA TYR A 176 21.74 8.48 2.40
C TYR A 176 20.46 9.05 1.79
N ARG A 177 20.54 9.72 0.64
CA ARG A 177 19.37 10.14 -0.13
C ARG A 177 18.56 8.94 -0.62
N PHE A 178 19.22 7.93 -1.19
CA PHE A 178 18.58 6.67 -1.58
C PHE A 178 17.88 6.00 -0.38
N LEU A 179 18.61 5.79 0.73
CA LEU A 179 18.08 5.16 1.94
C LEU A 179 16.86 5.92 2.48
N SER A 180 16.94 7.25 2.55
CA SER A 180 15.86 8.10 3.04
C SER A 180 14.59 7.98 2.18
N GLU A 181 14.73 7.98 0.85
CA GLU A 181 13.58 7.82 -0.06
C GLU A 181 13.00 6.42 -0.01
N PHE A 182 13.82 5.38 0.17
CA PHE A 182 13.35 4.01 0.39
C PHE A 182 12.52 3.90 1.68
N GLN A 183 13.05 4.37 2.81
CA GLN A 183 12.37 4.35 4.10
C GLN A 183 11.04 5.16 4.04
N LYS A 184 11.09 6.36 3.46
CA LYS A 184 9.90 7.21 3.25
C LYS A 184 8.84 6.54 2.39
N ALA A 185 9.22 5.90 1.28
CA ALA A 185 8.30 5.18 0.43
C ALA A 185 7.64 4.01 1.18
N SER A 186 8.42 3.25 1.97
CA SER A 186 7.93 2.16 2.81
C SER A 186 6.95 2.63 3.89
N ARG A 187 7.25 3.73 4.60
CA ARG A 187 6.32 4.33 5.59
C ARG A 187 5.03 4.83 4.93
N ASN A 188 5.13 5.45 3.75
CA ASN A 188 3.96 5.91 3.00
C ASN A 188 3.08 4.74 2.56
N PHE A 189 3.68 3.60 2.20
CA PHE A 189 2.94 2.38 1.89
C PHE A 189 2.22 1.82 3.11
N ALA A 190 2.89 1.69 4.25
CA ALA A 190 2.26 1.28 5.51
C ALA A 190 1.12 2.22 5.92
N LYS A 191 1.29 3.55 5.76
CA LYS A 191 0.21 4.52 5.96
C LYS A 191 -0.99 4.24 5.05
N ARG A 192 -0.76 3.97 3.76
CA ARG A 192 -1.85 3.66 2.81
C ARG A 192 -2.55 2.35 3.15
N GLN A 193 -1.82 1.32 3.59
CA GLN A 193 -2.40 0.07 4.07
C GLN A 193 -3.32 0.34 5.28
N LEU A 194 -2.82 1.04 6.30
CA LEU A 194 -3.62 1.42 7.47
C LEU A 194 -4.89 2.20 7.08
N THR A 195 -4.76 3.20 6.19
CA THR A 195 -5.92 3.97 5.70
C THR A 195 -6.93 3.08 4.97
N ARG A 196 -6.47 2.14 4.14
CA ARG A 196 -7.35 1.23 3.42
C ARG A 196 -8.10 0.33 4.40
N PHE A 197 -7.39 -0.41 5.24
CA PHE A 197 -8.00 -1.40 6.14
C PHE A 197 -8.87 -0.76 7.22
N ARG A 198 -8.68 0.52 7.57
CA ARG A 198 -9.60 1.23 8.47
C ARG A 198 -11.02 1.29 7.95
N ASN A 199 -11.16 1.43 6.63
CA ASN A 199 -12.46 1.51 5.99
C ASN A 199 -13.06 0.14 5.69
N GLU A 200 -12.35 -0.95 6.01
CA GLU A 200 -12.81 -2.33 5.81
C GLU A 200 -13.31 -2.91 7.13
N ARG A 201 -14.63 -3.00 7.29
CA ARG A 201 -15.28 -3.46 8.54
C ARG A 201 -15.12 -4.96 8.79
N ILE A 202 -14.75 -5.74 7.77
CA ILE A 202 -14.58 -7.20 7.87
C ILE A 202 -13.33 -7.62 8.65
N TYR A 203 -12.39 -6.70 8.90
CA TYR A 203 -11.12 -7.01 9.56
C TYR A 203 -11.21 -6.85 11.08
N HIS A 204 -10.77 -7.89 11.79
CA HIS A 204 -10.51 -7.87 13.24
C HIS A 204 -9.07 -7.38 13.50
N TRP A 205 -8.94 -6.25 14.21
CA TRP A 205 -7.66 -5.58 14.43
C TRP A 205 -6.94 -6.14 15.66
N LEU A 206 -5.75 -6.70 15.46
CA LEU A 206 -4.93 -7.30 16.50
C LEU A 206 -3.63 -6.52 16.71
N ASP A 207 -3.24 -6.38 17.97
CA ASP A 207 -1.98 -5.79 18.38
C ASP A 207 -0.83 -6.77 18.18
N ALA A 208 -0.08 -6.58 17.11
CA ALA A 208 1.10 -7.35 16.73
C ALA A 208 2.32 -7.09 17.63
N SER A 209 2.24 -6.14 18.59
CA SER A 209 3.28 -5.97 19.61
C SER A 209 3.21 -7.01 20.73
N LYS A 210 2.13 -7.80 20.77
CA LYS A 210 1.94 -8.88 21.75
C LYS A 210 2.81 -10.09 21.38
N PRO A 211 3.11 -10.98 22.36
CA PRO A 211 3.84 -12.21 22.09
C PRO A 211 3.17 -13.04 20.98
N LEU A 212 4.00 -13.60 20.09
CA LEU A 212 3.55 -14.38 18.93
C LEU A 212 2.53 -15.46 19.33
N GLU A 213 2.87 -16.27 20.34
CA GLU A 213 2.03 -17.36 20.84
C GLU A 213 0.65 -16.88 21.29
N THR A 214 0.56 -15.69 21.90
CA THR A 214 -0.72 -15.14 22.36
C THR A 214 -1.63 -14.79 21.18
N VAL A 215 -1.06 -14.16 20.13
CA VAL A 215 -1.80 -13.81 18.91
C VAL A 215 -2.20 -15.07 18.12
N LEU A 216 -1.30 -16.04 18.00
CA LEU A 216 -1.55 -17.30 17.30
C LEU A 216 -2.64 -18.13 17.98
N ASN A 217 -2.56 -18.30 19.30
CA ASN A 217 -3.58 -19.04 20.04
C ASN A 217 -4.96 -18.41 19.86
N PHE A 218 -5.06 -17.08 19.91
CA PHE A 218 -6.32 -16.40 19.66
C PHE A 218 -6.86 -16.65 18.25
N ILE A 219 -6.03 -16.53 17.20
CA ILE A 219 -6.45 -16.79 15.81
C ILE A 219 -6.90 -18.24 15.63
N HIS A 220 -6.17 -19.19 16.24
CA HIS A 220 -6.49 -20.60 16.19
C HIS A 220 -7.81 -20.91 16.89
N ASP A 221 -8.02 -20.41 18.12
CA ASP A 221 -9.26 -20.60 18.87
C ASP A 221 -10.45 -19.94 18.18
N ALA A 222 -10.25 -18.76 17.58
CA ALA A 222 -11.25 -18.05 16.79
C ALA A 222 -11.71 -18.88 15.58
N TYR A 223 -10.80 -19.62 14.94
CA TYR A 223 -11.12 -20.45 13.79
C TYR A 223 -12.01 -21.65 14.17
N HIS A 224 -11.76 -22.27 15.34
CA HIS A 224 -12.53 -23.43 15.79
C HIS A 224 -13.87 -23.06 16.46
N ASN A 225 -13.96 -21.87 17.07
CA ASN A 225 -15.19 -21.38 17.70
C ASN A 225 -16.14 -20.77 16.64
N GLN A 226 -16.86 -21.60 15.90
CA GLN A 226 -17.79 -21.22 14.82
C GLN A 226 -19.09 -20.52 15.28
N ASN A 227 -19.09 -19.79 16.40
CA ASN A 227 -20.31 -19.21 16.99
C ASN A 227 -20.77 -17.91 16.29
N GLY A 228 -20.19 -17.56 15.14
CA GLY A 228 -20.61 -16.44 14.28
C GLY A 228 -20.30 -15.04 14.80
N ASN A 229 -19.91 -14.88 16.07
CA ASN A 229 -19.58 -13.58 16.68
C ASN A 229 -18.17 -13.59 17.27
N LEU A 230 -17.19 -13.14 16.49
CA LEU A 230 -15.80 -13.05 16.93
C LEU A 230 -15.55 -11.75 17.69
N PHE A 231 -15.18 -11.88 18.96
CA PHE A 231 -14.79 -10.74 19.80
C PHE A 231 -13.29 -10.77 20.09
N VAL A 232 -12.60 -9.68 19.75
CA VAL A 232 -11.18 -9.52 20.09
C VAL A 232 -11.04 -9.08 21.55
N PRO A 233 -10.34 -9.86 22.41
CA PRO A 233 -10.09 -9.48 23.80
C PRO A 233 -9.35 -8.15 23.90
N GLU A 234 -9.67 -7.35 24.92
CA GLU A 234 -9.12 -5.99 25.09
C GLU A 234 -7.57 -5.95 25.07
N HIS A 235 -6.91 -6.95 25.66
CA HIS A 235 -5.45 -7.02 25.71
C HIS A 235 -4.79 -7.33 24.35
N LEU A 236 -5.54 -7.85 23.37
CA LEU A 236 -5.11 -8.10 21.99
C LEU A 236 -5.66 -7.06 21.01
N ARG A 237 -6.57 -6.19 21.46
CA ARG A 237 -7.28 -5.25 20.60
C ARG A 237 -6.36 -4.12 20.17
N MET A 238 -6.37 -3.83 18.88
CA MET A 238 -5.73 -2.64 18.31
C MET A 238 -6.79 -1.62 17.91
N SER A 239 -6.58 -0.35 18.28
CA SER A 239 -7.48 0.74 17.88
C SER A 239 -7.45 0.93 16.36
N ARG A 240 -8.64 1.01 15.75
CA ARG A 240 -8.80 1.36 14.33
C ARG A 240 -8.39 2.81 14.07
N ASP A 241 -8.75 3.72 14.97
CA ASP A 241 -8.55 5.16 14.79
C ASP A 241 -7.38 5.73 15.57
N ILE A 242 -6.76 6.76 14.99
CA ILE A 242 -5.81 7.63 15.70
C ILE A 242 -6.59 8.87 16.08
N THR A 243 -7.38 8.79 17.15
CA THR A 243 -8.18 9.91 17.65
C THR A 243 -7.35 10.89 18.48
N ASN A 244 -6.12 10.53 18.88
CA ASN A 244 -5.31 11.32 19.81
C ASN A 244 -4.44 12.38 19.08
N PRO A 245 -4.70 13.70 19.27
CA PRO A 245 -3.92 14.77 18.63
C PRO A 245 -2.44 14.77 19.02
N ARG A 246 -2.08 14.31 20.22
CA ARG A 246 -0.68 14.20 20.66
C ARG A 246 0.08 13.15 19.85
N ILE A 247 -0.56 12.04 19.49
CA ILE A 247 0.03 11.01 18.64
C ILE A 247 0.24 11.56 17.21
N ALA A 248 -0.75 12.30 16.69
CA ALA A 248 -0.62 12.96 15.39
C ALA A 248 0.54 13.96 15.34
N ALA A 249 0.75 14.75 16.40
CA ALA A 249 1.88 15.66 16.51
C ALA A 249 3.23 14.92 16.53
N LYS A 250 3.34 13.85 17.32
CA LYS A 250 4.56 13.00 17.35
C LYS A 250 4.86 12.39 15.98
N LEU A 251 3.84 11.94 15.25
CA LEU A 251 4.00 11.40 13.90
C LEU A 251 4.47 12.47 12.89
N LYS A 252 4.00 13.71 12.99
CA LYS A 252 4.47 14.83 12.15
C LYS A 252 5.94 15.19 12.44
N ALA A 253 6.32 15.14 13.72
CA ALA A 253 7.68 15.41 14.18
C ALA A 253 8.64 14.21 13.97
N TYR A 254 8.14 13.03 13.59
CA TYR A 254 8.97 11.85 13.42
C TYR A 254 10.07 12.10 12.39
N ARG A 255 11.30 11.74 12.77
CA ARG A 255 12.47 11.72 11.92
C ARG A 255 13.12 10.36 12.08
N THR A 256 13.53 9.77 10.97
CA THR A 256 14.23 8.49 10.97
C THR A 256 15.50 8.60 11.79
N ARG A 257 15.73 7.58 12.61
CA ARG A 257 16.96 7.39 13.37
C ARG A 257 17.53 6.04 12.98
N ASN A 258 18.50 6.08 12.08
CA ASN A 258 19.19 4.89 11.61
C ASN A 258 19.93 4.21 12.77
N ARG A 259 20.06 2.88 12.69
CA ARG A 259 20.81 2.07 13.68
C ARG A 259 22.09 1.49 13.12
N HIS A 260 22.12 1.21 11.83
CA HIS A 260 23.28 0.67 11.13
C HIS A 260 24.08 1.75 10.41
N PHE A 261 23.38 2.76 9.88
CA PHE A 261 24.01 3.87 9.16
C PHE A 261 23.87 5.19 9.95
N VAL A 262 24.63 5.29 11.04
CA VAL A 262 24.59 6.40 12.01
C VAL A 262 25.58 7.50 11.64
N ASN A 263 26.81 7.13 11.31
CA ASN A 263 27.90 8.02 10.93
C ASN A 263 28.09 8.00 9.41
N GLY A 264 28.63 9.08 8.84
CA GLY A 264 28.87 9.16 7.39
C GLY A 264 29.76 8.05 6.83
N GLU A 265 30.63 7.47 7.67
CA GLU A 265 31.55 6.39 7.30
C GLU A 265 30.90 5.00 7.28
N ASP A 266 29.74 4.82 7.91
CA ASP A 266 29.08 3.51 8.01
C ASP A 266 28.63 2.98 6.65
N CYS A 267 28.50 3.86 5.64
CA CYS A 267 28.19 3.48 4.27
C CYS A 267 29.42 3.10 3.44
N TYR A 268 30.64 3.26 3.95
CA TYR A 268 31.87 3.03 3.19
C TYR A 268 31.98 1.64 2.56
N PRO A 269 31.64 0.53 3.26
CA PRO A 269 31.67 -0.80 2.64
C PRO A 269 30.75 -0.91 1.41
N ILE A 270 29.61 -0.21 1.42
CA ILE A 270 28.67 -0.19 0.30
C ILE A 270 29.23 0.64 -0.85
N LEU A 271 29.83 1.80 -0.57
CA LEU A 271 30.45 2.64 -1.60
C LEU A 271 31.62 1.90 -2.28
N GLU A 272 32.42 1.17 -1.51
CA GLU A 272 33.49 0.32 -2.04
C GLU A 272 32.92 -0.81 -2.92
N TRP A 273 31.84 -1.45 -2.48
CA TRP A 273 31.14 -2.46 -3.27
C TRP A 273 30.61 -1.87 -4.59
N ILE A 274 30.00 -0.68 -4.56
CA ILE A 274 29.52 0.02 -5.77
C ILE A 274 30.68 0.27 -6.74
N GLN A 275 31.80 0.78 -6.23
CA GLN A 275 32.99 1.04 -7.05
C GLN A 275 33.55 -0.21 -7.73
N LYS A 276 33.43 -1.37 -7.08
CA LYS A 276 33.91 -2.64 -7.64
C LYS A 276 32.93 -3.24 -8.66
N THR A 277 31.61 -3.03 -8.48
CA THR A 277 30.58 -3.82 -9.16
C THR A 277 29.72 -3.05 -10.15
N GLN A 278 29.64 -1.72 -10.04
CA GLN A 278 28.75 -0.88 -10.85
C GLN A 278 29.51 -0.03 -11.89
N LYS A 279 30.60 -0.55 -12.45
CA LYS A 279 31.33 0.08 -13.55
C LYS A 279 30.77 -0.29 -14.91
#